data_AF-A0A8B5ZEK6-F1
#
_entry.id   AF-A0A8B5ZEK6-F1
#
_cell.length_a   1.000
_cell.length_b   1.000
_cell.length_c   1.000
_cell.angle_alpha   90.00
_cell.angle_beta   90.00
_cell.angle_gamma   90.00
#
_symmetry.space_group_name_H-M   'P 1'
#
loop_
_entity.id
_entity.type
_entity.pdbx_description
1 polymer ?
#
loop_
_entity_poly.entity_id
_entity_poly.type
_entity_poly.pdbx_seq_one_letter_code
_entity_poly.pdbx_strand_id
1 'polypeptide(L)'
;MLYSLISVFAPMLLGAQIILTLVLVKGEICPGQRGRIHKVLPALAVLWLAVASIKIEAFLVVFALFYFYSQVQTKKTREEGPLWVMYLANGLALAYVGILISEAPAWPASLNIVAAVFLLGAMFGHLLLTLARSRLQAFHRILPVVGIVSAMLTALCLLPYVFGLNDEQLQTLLMPIVVSFGLLIAGVVAWCWHLISGKTVNKWQLLLAGLLVLASATGFHGLYQMPL
;
A
#
# COMPACT_ATOMS: atom_id res chain seq x y z
N MET A 1 10.82 -5.60 14.25
CA MET A 1 10.87 -5.76 12.78
C MET A 1 9.60 -6.40 12.21
N LEU A 2 9.21 -7.62 12.62
CA LEU A 2 7.99 -8.27 12.09
C LEU A 2 6.71 -7.46 12.39
N TYR A 3 6.57 -6.94 13.62
CA TYR A 3 5.46 -6.05 13.99
C TYR A 3 5.37 -4.86 13.03
N SER A 4 6.45 -4.09 12.87
CA SER A 4 6.49 -2.90 12.02
C SER A 4 6.17 -3.23 10.56
N LEU A 5 6.61 -4.39 10.05
CA LEU A 5 6.28 -4.85 8.70
C LEU A 5 4.78 -5.12 8.54
N ILE A 6 4.17 -5.83 9.48
CA ILE A 6 2.74 -6.14 9.43
C ILE A 6 1.91 -4.87 9.66
N SER A 7 2.36 -3.92 10.49
CA SER A 7 1.69 -2.63 10.70
C SER A 7 1.60 -1.81 9.41
N VAL A 8 2.65 -1.80 8.58
CA VAL A 8 2.63 -1.06 7.30
C VAL A 8 1.82 -1.77 6.20
N PHE A 9 1.44 -3.04 6.38
CA PHE A 9 0.51 -3.71 5.45
C PHE A 9 -0.87 -3.07 5.47
N ALA A 10 -1.38 -2.62 6.61
CA ALA A 10 -2.71 -2.02 6.67
C ALA A 10 -2.89 -0.80 5.74
N PRO A 11 -2.04 0.25 5.78
CA PRO A 11 -2.13 1.36 4.84
C PRO A 11 -1.84 0.93 3.39
N MET A 12 -0.91 -0.01 3.16
CA MET A 12 -0.66 -0.59 1.83
C MET A 12 -1.90 -1.23 1.22
N LEU A 13 -2.59 -2.06 2.00
CA LEU A 13 -3.76 -2.81 1.57
C LEU A 13 -4.95 -1.89 1.36
N LEU A 14 -5.19 -0.93 2.25
CA LEU A 14 -6.24 0.08 2.08
C LEU A 14 -6.07 0.84 0.75
N GLY A 15 -4.88 1.39 0.49
CA GLY A 15 -4.66 2.15 -0.73
C GLY A 15 -4.79 1.30 -2.00
N ALA A 16 -4.28 0.06 -1.98
CA ALA A 16 -4.44 -0.88 -3.08
C ALA A 16 -5.92 -1.29 -3.29
N GLN A 17 -6.67 -1.52 -2.22
CA GLN A 17 -8.10 -1.81 -2.26
C GLN A 17 -8.87 -0.67 -2.91
N ILE A 18 -8.64 0.58 -2.49
CA ILE A 18 -9.29 1.77 -3.07
C ILE A 18 -9.00 1.86 -4.58
N ILE A 19 -7.74 1.65 -4.99
CA ILE A 19 -7.35 1.67 -6.41
C ILE A 19 -8.10 0.57 -7.19
N LEU A 20 -8.13 -0.66 -6.68
CA LEU A 20 -8.82 -1.76 -7.37
C LEU A 20 -10.34 -1.55 -7.41
N THR A 21 -10.94 -1.03 -6.33
CA THR A 21 -12.37 -0.66 -6.32
C THR A 21 -12.65 0.41 -7.37
N LEU A 22 -11.82 1.45 -7.44
CA LEU A 22 -11.97 2.50 -8.45
C LEU A 22 -11.87 1.93 -9.88
N VAL A 23 -10.94 1.00 -10.13
CA VAL A 23 -10.85 0.32 -11.42
C VAL A 23 -12.07 -0.56 -11.72
N LEU A 24 -12.65 -1.24 -10.72
CA LEU A 24 -13.83 -2.08 -10.91
C LEU A 24 -15.13 -1.28 -11.14
N VAL A 25 -15.22 -0.07 -10.58
CA VAL A 25 -16.41 0.80 -10.64
C VAL A 25 -16.35 1.76 -11.82
N LYS A 26 -15.18 2.38 -12.05
CA LYS A 26 -15.00 3.46 -13.04
C LYS A 26 -14.11 3.06 -14.21
N GLY A 27 -13.37 1.96 -14.11
CA GLY A 27 -12.60 1.47 -15.24
C GLY A 27 -13.54 0.91 -16.30
N GLU A 28 -13.47 1.45 -17.51
CA GLU A 28 -14.08 0.85 -18.71
C GLU A 28 -13.31 -0.43 -19.07
N ILE A 29 -13.43 -1.44 -18.23
CA ILE A 29 -12.70 -2.70 -18.35
C ILE A 29 -13.57 -3.73 -19.04
N CYS A 30 -13.01 -4.42 -20.02
CA CYS A 30 -13.74 -5.52 -20.63
C CYS A 30 -13.98 -6.63 -19.59
N PRO A 31 -15.02 -7.48 -19.76
CA PRO A 31 -15.24 -8.59 -18.85
C PRO A 31 -13.96 -9.42 -18.68
N GLY A 32 -13.20 -9.61 -19.77
CA GLY A 32 -11.85 -10.20 -19.81
C GLY A 32 -10.93 -9.75 -18.69
N GLN A 33 -10.81 -8.44 -18.54
CA GLN A 33 -9.97 -7.76 -17.57
C GLN A 33 -10.56 -7.84 -16.18
N ARG A 34 -11.87 -7.59 -16.03
CA ARG A 34 -12.58 -7.67 -14.74
C ARG A 34 -12.33 -9.01 -14.03
N GLY A 35 -12.46 -10.12 -14.75
CA GLY A 35 -12.17 -11.45 -14.20
C GLY A 35 -10.71 -11.66 -13.77
N ARG A 36 -9.74 -11.01 -14.43
CA ARG A 36 -8.32 -11.08 -14.02
C ARG A 36 -8.04 -10.22 -12.78
N ILE A 37 -8.74 -9.10 -12.61
CA ILE A 37 -8.67 -8.28 -11.40
C ILE A 37 -9.26 -9.05 -10.22
N HIS A 38 -10.40 -9.72 -10.39
CA HIS A 38 -10.96 -10.56 -9.32
C HIS A 38 -9.99 -11.64 -8.85
N LYS A 39 -9.21 -12.25 -9.75
CA LYS A 39 -8.20 -13.26 -9.39
C LYS A 39 -7.04 -12.74 -8.52
N VAL A 40 -6.80 -11.43 -8.48
CA VAL A 40 -5.75 -10.86 -7.61
C VAL A 40 -6.30 -10.40 -6.25
N LEU A 41 -7.63 -10.27 -6.09
CA LEU A 41 -8.24 -9.87 -4.82
C LEU A 41 -7.96 -10.82 -3.64
N PRO A 42 -7.86 -12.15 -3.81
CA PRO A 42 -7.48 -13.03 -2.70
C PRO A 42 -6.14 -12.68 -2.06
N ALA A 43 -5.20 -12.10 -2.81
CA ALA A 43 -3.94 -11.64 -2.25
C ALA A 43 -4.15 -10.54 -1.18
N LEU A 44 -5.13 -9.65 -1.38
CA LEU A 44 -5.49 -8.65 -0.36
C LEU A 44 -6.06 -9.31 0.89
N ALA A 45 -6.95 -10.29 0.75
CA ALA A 45 -7.55 -10.99 1.88
C ALA A 45 -6.50 -11.76 2.71
N VAL A 46 -5.56 -12.44 2.05
CA VAL A 46 -4.46 -13.15 2.72
C VAL A 46 -3.53 -12.19 3.47
N LEU A 47 -3.21 -11.04 2.89
CA LEU A 47 -2.38 -10.05 3.56
C LEU A 47 -3.12 -9.34 4.71
N TRP A 48 -4.44 -9.10 4.59
CA TRP A 48 -5.26 -8.65 5.71
C TRP A 48 -5.34 -9.67 6.84
N LEU A 49 -5.31 -10.97 6.52
CA LEU A 49 -5.23 -12.03 7.53
C LEU A 49 -3.91 -11.95 8.31
N ALA A 50 -2.80 -11.57 7.66
CA ALA A 50 -1.56 -11.29 8.36
C ALA A 50 -1.70 -10.06 9.29
N VAL A 51 -2.38 -9.00 8.86
CA VAL A 51 -2.69 -7.83 9.71
C VAL A 51 -3.55 -8.21 10.92
N ALA A 52 -4.47 -9.17 10.74
CA ALA A 52 -5.33 -9.66 11.80
C ALA A 52 -4.58 -10.37 12.94
N SER A 53 -3.30 -10.73 12.75
CA SER A 53 -2.44 -11.22 13.83
C SER A 53 -2.04 -10.13 14.84
N ILE A 54 -2.12 -8.84 14.47
CA ILE A 54 -1.89 -7.72 15.39
C ILE A 54 -3.19 -7.36 16.13
N LYS A 55 -4.29 -7.25 15.37
CA LYS A 55 -5.58 -6.75 15.85
C LYS A 55 -6.73 -7.49 15.20
N ILE A 56 -7.63 -8.00 16.04
CA ILE A 56 -8.73 -8.88 15.59
C ILE A 56 -9.73 -8.16 14.69
N GLU A 57 -9.85 -6.83 14.80
CA GLU A 57 -10.75 -5.99 14.00
C GLU A 57 -10.48 -6.11 12.50
N ALA A 58 -9.24 -6.39 12.10
CA ALA A 58 -8.87 -6.62 10.70
C ALA A 58 -9.56 -7.85 10.08
N PHE A 59 -10.04 -8.82 10.89
CA PHE A 59 -10.83 -9.95 10.37
C PHE A 59 -12.10 -9.49 9.66
N LEU A 60 -12.70 -8.37 10.05
CA LEU A 60 -13.90 -7.86 9.37
C LEU A 60 -13.61 -7.53 7.90
N VAL A 61 -12.42 -6.96 7.61
CA VAL A 61 -11.98 -6.69 6.24
C VAL A 61 -11.74 -8.00 5.48
N VAL A 62 -11.11 -8.98 6.14
CA VAL A 62 -10.86 -10.32 5.57
C VAL A 62 -12.17 -10.99 5.16
N PHE A 63 -13.15 -11.03 6.04
CA PHE A 63 -14.46 -11.63 5.77
C PHE A 63 -15.19 -10.91 4.64
N ALA A 64 -15.19 -9.57 4.63
CA ALA A 64 -15.82 -8.80 3.55
C ALA A 64 -15.16 -9.08 2.18
N LEU A 65 -13.82 -9.14 2.12
CA LEU A 65 -13.10 -9.46 0.89
C LEU A 65 -13.33 -10.90 0.42
N PHE A 66 -13.31 -11.88 1.32
CA PHE A 66 -13.59 -13.27 0.97
C PHE A 66 -15.04 -13.47 0.53
N TYR A 67 -15.99 -12.82 1.20
CA TYR A 67 -17.40 -12.85 0.79
C TYR A 67 -17.59 -12.22 -0.59
N PHE A 68 -16.99 -11.06 -0.85
CA PHE A 68 -17.01 -10.48 -2.21
C PHE A 68 -16.40 -11.45 -3.24
N TYR A 69 -15.28 -12.07 -2.90
CA TYR A 69 -14.60 -13.02 -3.79
C TYR A 69 -15.42 -14.30 -4.05
N SER A 70 -16.17 -14.81 -3.06
CA SER A 70 -17.02 -15.99 -3.24
C SER A 70 -18.22 -15.74 -4.15
N GLN A 71 -18.66 -14.48 -4.25
CA GLN A 71 -19.80 -14.08 -5.09
C GLN A 71 -19.39 -13.72 -6.53
N VAL A 72 -18.09 -13.50 -6.81
CA VAL A 72 -17.63 -13.20 -8.17
C VAL A 72 -17.31 -14.47 -8.96
N GLN A 73 -17.93 -14.61 -10.14
CA GLN A 73 -17.57 -15.67 -11.06
C GLN A 73 -16.33 -15.27 -11.87
N THR A 74 -15.23 -16.02 -11.69
CA THR A 74 -14.00 -15.84 -12.47
C THR A 74 -14.05 -16.46 -13.88
N LYS A 75 -15.18 -17.07 -14.28
CA LYS A 75 -15.40 -17.82 -15.53
C LYS A 75 -16.11 -16.98 -16.62
N LYS A 76 -16.79 -17.62 -17.58
CA LYS A 76 -17.31 -17.00 -18.83
C LYS A 76 -18.50 -16.03 -18.63
N THR A 77 -19.30 -16.22 -17.59
CA THR A 77 -20.41 -15.33 -17.17
C THR A 77 -19.92 -14.45 -16.03
N ARG A 78 -19.66 -13.17 -16.33
CA ARG A 78 -18.97 -12.25 -15.42
C ARG A 78 -19.95 -11.24 -14.85
N GLU A 79 -20.74 -11.73 -13.91
CA GLU A 79 -21.52 -10.89 -13.01
C GLU A 79 -20.56 -9.97 -12.25
N GLU A 80 -20.88 -8.69 -12.20
CA GLU A 80 -20.24 -7.76 -11.28
C GLU A 80 -20.65 -8.22 -9.87
N GLY A 81 -19.75 -8.92 -9.17
CA GLY A 81 -20.03 -9.29 -7.78
C GLY A 81 -20.42 -8.06 -6.96
N PRO A 82 -21.07 -8.25 -5.81
CA PRO A 82 -21.81 -7.21 -5.12
C PRO A 82 -20.89 -6.04 -4.72
N LEU A 83 -20.86 -4.97 -5.54
CA LEU A 83 -19.93 -3.84 -5.37
C LEU A 83 -20.10 -3.14 -4.01
N TRP A 84 -21.30 -3.21 -3.43
CA TRP A 84 -21.56 -2.72 -2.07
C TRP A 84 -20.68 -3.40 -1.01
N VAL A 85 -20.35 -4.69 -1.18
CA VAL A 85 -19.44 -5.41 -0.28
C VAL A 85 -18.01 -4.90 -0.43
N MET A 86 -17.60 -4.55 -1.66
CA MET A 86 -16.29 -3.95 -1.88
C MET A 86 -16.20 -2.56 -1.24
N TYR A 87 -17.27 -1.76 -1.31
CA TYR A 87 -17.33 -0.49 -0.58
C TYR A 87 -17.32 -0.69 0.94
N LEU A 88 -18.03 -1.71 1.46
CA LEU A 88 -17.97 -2.09 2.87
C LEU A 88 -16.54 -2.48 3.28
N ALA A 89 -15.86 -3.34 2.50
CA ALA A 89 -14.48 -3.73 2.76
C ALA A 89 -13.53 -2.52 2.79
N ASN A 90 -13.74 -1.54 1.90
CA ASN A 90 -12.99 -0.29 1.90
C ASN A 90 -13.30 0.56 3.15
N GLY A 91 -14.57 0.66 3.55
CA GLY A 91 -14.97 1.38 4.75
C GLY A 91 -14.38 0.78 6.02
N LEU A 92 -14.40 -0.55 6.14
CA LEU A 92 -13.79 -1.28 7.24
C LEU A 92 -12.26 -1.11 7.28
N ALA A 93 -11.60 -1.20 6.12
CA ALA A 93 -10.17 -0.95 6.00
C ALA A 93 -9.80 0.49 6.36
N LEU A 94 -10.63 1.47 5.96
CA LEU A 94 -10.46 2.87 6.31
C LEU A 94 -10.61 3.09 7.82
N ALA A 95 -11.63 2.50 8.44
CA ALA A 95 -11.82 2.55 9.88
C ALA A 95 -10.63 1.95 10.63
N TYR A 96 -10.13 0.79 10.20
CA TYR A 96 -8.96 0.16 10.79
C TYR A 96 -7.70 1.04 10.70
N VAL A 97 -7.42 1.60 9.52
CA VAL A 97 -6.29 2.53 9.36
C VAL A 97 -6.50 3.82 10.16
N GLY A 98 -7.74 4.30 10.29
CA GLY A 98 -8.10 5.42 11.16
C GLY A 98 -7.76 5.15 12.63
N ILE A 99 -8.02 3.93 13.11
CA ILE A 99 -7.62 3.48 14.45
C ILE A 99 -6.09 3.53 14.58
N LEU A 100 -5.34 3.00 13.60
CA LEU A 100 -3.86 3.06 13.63
C LEU A 100 -3.33 4.50 13.65
N ILE A 101 -3.94 5.41 12.91
CA ILE A 101 -3.57 6.84 12.90
C ILE A 101 -3.81 7.46 14.28
N SER A 102 -4.93 7.12 14.94
CA SER A 102 -5.29 7.65 16.25
C SER A 102 -4.44 7.10 17.40
N GLU A 103 -3.87 5.91 17.25
CA GLU A 103 -3.01 5.26 18.24
C GLU A 103 -1.52 5.48 17.99
N ALA A 104 -1.17 6.22 16.94
CA ALA A 104 0.24 6.46 16.64
C ALA A 104 0.90 7.25 17.78
N PRO A 105 2.15 6.93 18.14
CA PRO A 105 2.81 7.48 19.33
C PRO A 105 3.07 8.99 19.24
N ALA A 106 3.11 9.54 18.02
CA ALA A 106 3.30 10.95 17.78
C ALA A 106 2.56 11.37 16.51
N TRP A 107 2.13 12.64 16.44
CA TRP A 107 1.44 13.18 15.28
C TRP A 107 2.20 13.05 13.95
N PRO A 108 3.56 13.11 13.87
CA PRO A 108 4.25 12.88 12.61
C PRO A 108 4.14 11.43 12.14
N ALA A 109 4.05 10.48 13.08
CA ALA A 109 3.81 9.07 12.78
C ALA A 109 2.40 8.88 12.19
N SER A 110 1.39 9.55 12.73
CA SER A 110 0.03 9.57 12.18
C SER A 110 0.01 10.05 10.73
N LEU A 111 0.70 11.16 10.43
CA LEU A 111 0.80 11.68 9.05
C LEU A 111 1.58 10.74 8.14
N ASN A 112 2.62 10.08 8.66
CA ASN A 112 3.38 9.10 7.88
C ASN A 112 2.54 7.86 7.54
N ILE A 113 1.63 7.42 8.40
CA ILE A 113 0.66 6.35 8.09
C ILE A 113 -0.25 6.79 6.94
N VAL A 114 -0.72 8.04 6.94
CA VAL A 114 -1.51 8.60 5.82
C VAL A 114 -0.69 8.61 4.53
N ALA A 115 0.56 9.08 4.57
CA ALA A 115 1.46 9.08 3.42
C ALA A 115 1.69 7.65 2.89
N ALA A 116 1.82 6.66 3.79
CA ALA A 116 1.99 5.26 3.44
C ALA A 116 0.77 4.66 2.71
N VAL A 117 -0.46 5.14 2.97
CA VAL A 117 -1.66 4.73 2.21
C VAL A 117 -1.47 5.05 0.72
N PHE A 118 -0.94 6.23 0.41
CA PHE A 118 -0.67 6.64 -0.97
C PHE A 118 0.56 5.94 -1.53
N LEU A 119 1.68 5.91 -0.80
CA LEU A 119 2.95 5.36 -1.27
C LEU A 119 2.86 3.85 -1.51
N LEU A 120 2.57 3.08 -0.45
CA LEU A 120 2.52 1.62 -0.51
C LEU A 120 1.27 1.15 -1.25
N GLY A 121 0.14 1.86 -1.09
CA GLY A 121 -1.08 1.54 -1.82
C GLY A 121 -0.94 1.70 -3.33
N ALA A 122 -0.31 2.80 -3.79
CA ALA A 122 -0.04 2.98 -5.21
C ALA A 122 0.97 1.95 -5.74
N MET A 123 2.01 1.62 -4.98
CA MET A 123 3.01 0.62 -5.36
C MET A 123 2.39 -0.77 -5.49
N PHE A 124 1.67 -1.21 -4.45
CA PHE A 124 1.04 -2.52 -4.44
C PHE A 124 -0.11 -2.60 -5.45
N GLY A 125 -0.93 -1.56 -5.55
CA GLY A 125 -1.96 -1.44 -6.58
C GLY A 125 -1.39 -1.53 -7.99
N HIS A 126 -0.26 -0.87 -8.28
CA HIS A 126 0.43 -0.95 -9.57
C HIS A 126 0.92 -2.37 -9.86
N LEU A 127 1.50 -3.05 -8.87
CA LEU A 127 1.90 -4.45 -9.00
C LEU A 127 0.68 -5.35 -9.30
N LEU A 128 -0.40 -5.24 -8.54
CA LEU A 128 -1.62 -6.05 -8.73
C LEU A 128 -2.26 -5.82 -10.11
N LEU A 129 -2.33 -4.57 -10.57
CA LEU A 129 -2.82 -4.24 -11.92
C LEU A 129 -1.94 -4.83 -13.02
N THR A 130 -0.62 -4.87 -12.80
CA THR A 130 0.34 -5.48 -13.74
C THR A 130 0.20 -7.00 -13.76
N LEU A 131 0.00 -7.64 -12.60
CA LEU A 131 -0.29 -9.08 -12.50
C LEU A 131 -1.63 -9.46 -13.15
N ALA A 132 -2.64 -8.60 -13.02
CA ALA A 132 -3.93 -8.72 -13.70
C ALA A 132 -3.87 -8.44 -15.22
N ARG A 133 -2.69 -8.05 -15.73
CA ARG A 133 -2.45 -7.65 -17.14
C ARG A 133 -3.42 -6.56 -17.58
N SER A 134 -3.61 -5.55 -16.73
CA SER A 134 -4.42 -4.38 -17.04
C SER A 134 -3.93 -3.69 -18.31
N ARG A 135 -4.85 -3.12 -19.10
CA ARG A 135 -4.52 -2.29 -20.26
C ARG A 135 -4.67 -0.80 -19.96
N LEU A 136 -4.93 -0.46 -18.69
CA LEU A 136 -5.16 0.91 -18.26
C LEU A 136 -3.83 1.67 -18.18
N GLN A 137 -3.35 2.14 -19.34
CA GLN A 137 -2.06 2.82 -19.47
C GLN A 137 -1.94 4.06 -18.58
N ALA A 138 -3.05 4.75 -18.32
CA ALA A 138 -3.09 5.91 -17.42
C ALA A 138 -2.58 5.56 -16.01
N PHE A 139 -2.96 4.41 -15.45
CA PHE A 139 -2.50 3.99 -14.11
C PHE A 139 -1.00 3.69 -14.09
N HIS A 140 -0.44 3.14 -15.17
CA HIS A 140 0.99 2.87 -15.28
C HIS A 140 1.86 4.14 -15.31
N ARG A 141 1.25 5.30 -15.58
CA ARG A 141 1.89 6.63 -15.49
C ARG A 141 1.55 7.38 -14.21
N ILE A 142 0.30 7.35 -13.77
CA ILE A 142 -0.17 8.10 -12.58
C ILE A 142 0.37 7.48 -11.29
N LEU A 143 0.34 6.16 -11.13
CA LEU A 143 0.72 5.51 -9.86
C LEU A 143 2.18 5.78 -9.46
N PRO A 144 3.18 5.73 -10.38
CA PRO A 144 4.55 6.16 -10.04
C PRO A 144 4.65 7.62 -9.61
N VAL A 145 3.87 8.53 -10.22
CA VAL A 145 3.84 9.95 -9.83
C VAL A 145 3.27 10.12 -8.41
N VAL A 146 2.17 9.41 -8.09
CA VAL A 146 1.64 9.35 -6.72
C VAL A 146 2.71 8.81 -5.76
N GLY A 147 3.47 7.81 -6.17
CA GLY A 147 4.63 7.29 -5.44
C GLY A 147 5.69 8.34 -5.15
N ILE A 148 6.10 9.13 -6.14
CA ILE A 148 7.08 10.22 -5.95
C ILE A 148 6.56 11.27 -4.96
N VAL A 149 5.33 11.75 -5.16
CA VAL A 149 4.75 12.79 -4.30
C VAL A 149 4.57 12.29 -2.85
N SER A 150 4.13 11.05 -2.67
CA SER A 150 3.99 10.45 -1.34
C SER A 150 5.34 10.12 -0.68
N ALA A 151 6.39 9.82 -1.45
CA ALA A 151 7.76 9.71 -0.94
C ALA A 151 8.29 11.08 -0.44
N MET A 152 8.00 12.16 -1.15
CA MET A 152 8.31 13.52 -0.68
C MET A 152 7.53 13.85 0.60
N LEU A 153 6.25 13.50 0.65
CA LEU A 153 5.44 13.69 1.86
C LEU A 153 5.98 12.89 3.05
N THR A 154 6.39 11.64 2.84
CA THR A 154 7.04 10.79 3.86
C THR A 154 8.28 11.49 4.44
N ALA A 155 9.12 12.08 3.58
CA ALA A 155 10.28 12.85 4.02
C ALA A 155 9.89 14.06 4.89
N LEU A 156 8.86 14.80 4.47
CA LEU A 156 8.35 15.96 5.22
C LEU A 156 7.75 15.56 6.57
N CYS A 157 7.07 14.42 6.67
CA CYS A 157 6.53 13.89 7.92
C CYS A 157 7.63 13.50 8.91
N LEU A 158 8.85 13.18 8.46
CA LEU A 158 9.93 12.82 9.35
C LEU A 158 10.62 14.03 10.00
N LEU A 159 10.69 15.17 9.31
CA LEU A 159 11.36 16.38 9.78
C LEU A 159 10.95 16.82 11.21
N PRO A 160 9.65 16.98 11.53
CA PRO A 160 9.26 17.41 12.87
C PRO A 160 9.57 16.38 13.96
N TYR A 161 9.63 15.09 13.61
CA TYR A 161 10.04 14.05 14.55
C TYR A 161 11.52 14.15 14.88
N VAL A 162 12.36 14.27 13.85
CA VAL A 162 13.82 14.41 14.01
C VAL A 162 14.19 15.67 14.77
N PHE A 163 13.48 16.78 14.55
CA PHE A 163 13.71 18.04 15.27
C PHE A 163 13.40 17.93 16.77
N GLY A 164 12.55 17.00 17.18
CA GLY A 164 12.22 16.76 18.59
C GLY A 164 13.19 15.83 19.33
N LEU A 165 14.18 15.25 18.65
CA LEU A 165 15.14 14.31 19.24
C LEU A 165 16.29 15.05 19.95
N ASN A 166 16.78 14.47 21.04
CA ASN A 166 18.05 14.89 21.63
C ASN A 166 19.25 14.29 20.85
N ASP A 167 20.47 14.75 21.14
CA ASP A 167 21.68 14.35 20.42
C ASP A 167 21.95 12.83 20.50
N GLU A 168 21.68 12.20 21.63
CA GLU A 168 21.90 10.76 21.85
C GLU A 168 20.90 9.91 21.04
N GLN A 169 19.63 10.30 21.04
CA GLN A 169 18.58 9.69 20.22
C GLN A 169 18.88 9.86 18.73
N LEU A 170 19.31 11.05 18.32
CA LEU A 170 19.65 11.33 16.93
C LEU A 170 20.83 10.47 16.45
N GLN A 171 21.88 10.34 17.26
CA GLN A 171 23.02 9.48 16.93
C GLN A 171 22.60 8.02 16.75
N THR A 172 21.68 7.53 17.58
CA THR A 172 21.14 6.16 17.49
C THR A 172 20.29 5.96 16.23
N LEU A 173 19.52 6.98 15.83
CA LEU A 173 18.57 6.90 14.71
C LEU A 173 19.16 7.30 13.35
N LEU A 174 20.35 7.90 13.32
CA LEU A 174 20.98 8.41 12.10
C LEU A 174 21.09 7.33 11.01
N MET A 175 21.67 6.17 11.33
CA MET A 175 21.86 5.10 10.35
C MET A 175 20.51 4.49 9.89
N PRO A 176 19.56 4.15 10.79
CA PRO A 176 18.20 3.77 10.39
C PRO A 176 17.50 4.77 9.46
N ILE A 177 17.65 6.08 9.70
CA ILE A 177 17.10 7.13 8.84
C ILE A 177 17.74 7.07 7.45
N VAL A 178 19.07 7.05 7.37
CA VAL A 178 19.83 7.01 6.11
C VAL A 178 19.48 5.76 5.29
N VAL A 179 19.41 4.59 5.93
CA VAL A 179 19.04 3.34 5.26
C VAL A 179 17.61 3.40 4.75
N SER A 180 16.67 3.89 5.56
CA SER A 180 15.25 3.99 5.15
C SER A 180 15.07 4.92 3.96
N PHE A 181 15.75 6.07 3.93
CA PHE A 181 15.75 6.97 2.76
C PHE A 181 16.47 6.38 1.55
N GLY A 182 17.62 5.72 1.73
CA GLY A 182 18.34 5.07 0.64
C GLY A 182 17.48 4.02 -0.05
N LEU A 183 16.75 3.21 0.73
CA LEU A 183 15.79 2.24 0.22
C LEU A 183 14.57 2.91 -0.45
N LEU A 184 14.07 4.01 0.10
CA LEU A 184 12.96 4.77 -0.51
C LEU A 184 13.35 5.27 -1.89
N ILE A 185 14.50 5.94 -1.99
CA ILE A 185 15.01 6.52 -3.23
C ILE A 185 15.28 5.41 -4.25
N ALA A 186 16.01 4.36 -3.86
CA ALA A 186 16.28 3.23 -4.74
C ALA A 186 14.98 2.56 -5.23
N GLY A 187 14.01 2.38 -4.33
CA GLY A 187 12.70 1.83 -4.64
C GLY A 187 11.90 2.69 -5.63
N VAL A 188 11.84 4.01 -5.42
CA VAL A 188 11.15 4.94 -6.32
C VAL A 188 11.84 5.01 -7.68
N VAL A 189 13.17 5.04 -7.72
CA VAL A 189 13.93 5.01 -8.99
C VAL A 189 13.65 3.72 -9.76
N ALA A 190 13.72 2.56 -9.09
CA ALA A 190 13.39 1.27 -9.69
C ALA A 190 11.93 1.23 -10.15
N TRP A 191 11.01 1.85 -9.41
CA TRP A 191 9.61 1.93 -9.78
C TRP A 191 9.38 2.76 -11.03
N CYS A 192 9.99 3.94 -11.11
CA CYS A 192 9.86 4.87 -12.24
C CYS A 192 10.67 4.47 -13.48
N TRP A 193 11.54 3.45 -13.37
CA TRP A 193 12.48 3.07 -14.42
C TRP A 193 11.82 2.75 -15.77
N HIS A 194 10.60 2.21 -15.79
CA HIS A 194 9.88 1.94 -17.05
C HIS A 194 9.46 3.23 -17.76
N LEU A 195 9.12 4.29 -17.03
CA LEU A 195 8.81 5.61 -17.59
C LEU A 195 10.07 6.24 -18.18
N ILE A 196 11.19 6.14 -17.46
CA ILE A 196 12.48 6.71 -17.87
C ILE A 196 13.01 6.00 -19.12
N SER A 197 12.90 4.68 -19.15
CA SER A 197 13.42 3.86 -20.26
C SER A 197 12.45 3.72 -21.44
N GLY A 198 11.24 4.27 -21.36
CA GLY A 198 10.20 4.11 -22.38
C GLY A 198 9.75 2.67 -22.60
N LYS A 199 10.05 1.77 -21.65
CA LYS A 199 9.73 0.34 -21.73
C LYS A 199 8.37 0.03 -21.13
N THR A 200 7.80 -1.10 -21.52
CA THR A 200 6.60 -1.62 -20.88
C THR A 200 6.89 -2.01 -19.43
N VAL A 201 5.89 -1.88 -18.57
CA VAL A 201 5.99 -2.19 -17.14
C VAL A 201 6.31 -3.67 -16.95
N ASN A 202 7.37 -3.96 -16.19
CA ASN A 202 7.76 -5.33 -15.85
C ASN A 202 7.37 -5.67 -14.40
N LYS A 203 6.69 -6.80 -14.19
CA LYS A 203 6.28 -7.26 -12.85
C LYS A 203 7.47 -7.49 -11.90
N TRP A 204 8.62 -7.95 -12.40
CA TRP A 204 9.80 -8.21 -11.58
C TRP A 204 10.47 -6.92 -11.11
N GLN A 205 10.48 -5.91 -11.99
CA GLN A 205 10.90 -4.55 -11.61
C GLN A 205 9.97 -3.99 -10.53
N LEU A 206 8.65 -4.13 -10.68
CA LEU A 206 7.69 -3.69 -9.66
C LEU A 206 7.79 -4.49 -8.35
N LEU A 207 8.11 -5.78 -8.41
CA LEU A 207 8.35 -6.59 -7.21
C LEU A 207 9.60 -6.09 -6.46
N LEU A 208 10.71 -5.87 -7.17
CA LEU A 208 11.93 -5.34 -6.57
C LEU A 208 11.69 -3.95 -5.96
N ALA A 209 11.08 -3.04 -6.74
CA ALA A 209 10.72 -1.71 -6.26
C ALA A 209 9.79 -1.79 -5.03
N GLY A 210 8.78 -2.65 -5.07
CA GLY A 210 7.86 -2.89 -3.97
C GLY A 210 8.55 -3.38 -2.70
N LEU A 211 9.51 -4.31 -2.81
CA LEU A 211 10.29 -4.78 -1.67
C LEU A 211 11.15 -3.66 -1.05
N LEU A 212 11.79 -2.83 -1.88
CA LEU A 212 12.59 -1.70 -1.41
C LEU A 212 11.74 -0.64 -0.70
N VAL A 213 10.62 -0.24 -1.30
CA VAL A 213 9.69 0.75 -0.71
C VAL A 213 9.04 0.20 0.56
N LEU A 214 8.69 -1.09 0.60
CA LEU A 214 8.13 -1.74 1.78
C LEU A 214 9.15 -1.84 2.93
N ALA A 215 10.40 -2.19 2.61
CA ALA A 215 11.48 -2.22 3.60
C ALA A 215 11.76 -0.82 4.16
N SER A 216 11.77 0.19 3.29
CA SER A 216 11.88 1.60 3.68
C SER A 216 10.74 2.03 4.62
N ALA A 217 9.48 1.76 4.25
CA ALA A 217 8.32 2.12 5.07
C ALA A 217 8.33 1.38 6.42
N THR A 218 8.77 0.12 6.45
CA THR A 218 8.97 -0.65 7.69
C THR A 218 10.02 0.02 8.59
N GLY A 219 11.12 0.51 7.99
CA GLY A 219 12.15 1.29 8.67
C GLY A 219 11.58 2.55 9.28
N PHE A 220 10.92 3.40 8.48
CA PHE A 220 10.28 4.63 8.98
C PHE A 220 9.27 4.38 10.09
N HIS A 221 8.39 3.39 9.94
CA HIS A 221 7.46 3.02 10.99
C HIS A 221 8.20 2.64 12.28
N GLY A 222 9.27 1.86 12.18
CA GLY A 222 10.10 1.48 13.33
C GLY A 222 10.74 2.67 14.04
N LEU A 223 11.13 3.73 13.33
CA LEU A 223 11.69 4.95 13.93
C LEU A 223 10.74 5.58 14.93
N TYR A 224 9.46 5.67 14.58
CA TYR A 224 8.43 6.30 15.40
C TYR A 224 8.02 5.50 16.63
N GLN A 225 8.38 4.21 16.71
CA GLN A 225 8.04 3.36 17.85
C GLN A 225 9.04 3.48 19.01
N MET A 226 10.15 4.18 18.82
CA MET A 226 11.08 4.43 19.89
C MET A 226 10.50 5.49 20.85
N PRO A 227 10.51 5.26 22.17
CA PRO A 227 10.04 6.25 23.12
C PRO A 227 10.93 7.50 23.05
N LEU A 228 10.28 8.67 23.01
CA LEU A 228 10.92 9.98 23.17
C LEU A 228 11.34 10.21 24.62
#